data_AF-A0AB34JP11-F1
#
_entry.id   AF-A0AB34JP11-F1
#
_cell.length_a   1.000
_cell.length_b   1.000
_cell.length_c   1.000
_cell.angle_alpha   90.00
_cell.angle_beta   90.00
_cell.angle_gamma   90.00
#
_symmetry.space_group_name_H-M   'P 1'
#
loop_
_entity.id
_entity.type
_entity.pdbx_description
1 polymer ?
#
loop_
_entity_poly.entity_id
_entity_poly.type
_entity_poly.pdbx_seq_one_letter_code
_entity_poly.pdbx_strand_id
1 'polypeptide(L)'
;MDKDIEKEERGGPVHRSVRHFLPYLAGHRVVLHEDNTAVVWILTNFVSRSPVLMRELRSLWALIARYDISLHPTYIASAQNIIADEASRMAASRDYCITHSTFAHIQRLWGACTVDAFASAATAQLPRFWSRSPQPSAEATDAFAQEWRGERLWVHPPPSLLPAVVQQLEHTRAAAYVCVPRWPGAQWYNMLAELSDAVLHLPPGHLRPVAADAHHRLQSWPLSVFRVNPQGIHYPYAR
;
A
#
# COMPACT_ATOMS: atom_id res chain seq x y z
N MET A 1 -36.71 -17.39 7.21
CA MET A 1 -35.89 -18.44 6.57
C MET A 1 -35.00 -17.81 5.53
N ASP A 2 -33.69 -17.82 5.60
CA ASP A 2 -32.77 -17.55 6.71
C ASP A 2 -31.51 -17.02 5.99
N LYS A 3 -31.30 -15.69 5.99
CA LYS A 3 -30.09 -15.07 5.44
C LYS A 3 -28.99 -14.93 6.50
N ASP A 4 -29.28 -15.34 7.74
CA ASP A 4 -28.36 -15.23 8.86
C ASP A 4 -27.53 -16.52 9.04
N ILE A 5 -28.03 -17.67 8.58
CA ILE A 5 -27.30 -18.96 8.61
C ILE A 5 -26.06 -18.98 7.68
N GLU A 6 -26.05 -18.30 6.53
CA GLU A 6 -24.86 -18.33 5.64
C GLU A 6 -23.69 -17.44 6.13
N LYS A 7 -23.94 -16.53 7.07
CA LYS A 7 -22.86 -15.78 7.76
C LYS A 7 -22.24 -16.55 8.92
N GLU A 8 -22.88 -17.62 9.35
CA GLU A 8 -22.64 -18.33 10.61
C GLU A 8 -21.39 -19.23 10.61
N GLU A 9 -20.93 -19.68 9.43
CA GLU A 9 -19.75 -20.56 9.31
C GLU A 9 -18.43 -19.82 9.02
N ARG A 10 -18.47 -18.53 8.67
CA ARG A 10 -17.29 -17.81 8.12
C ARG A 10 -16.47 -17.03 9.14
N GLY A 11 -16.97 -16.84 10.36
CA GLY A 11 -16.30 -16.07 11.39
C GLY A 11 -16.20 -14.56 11.11
N GLY A 12 -16.10 -13.76 12.17
CA GLY A 12 -15.98 -12.30 12.08
C GLY A 12 -14.72 -11.83 11.30
N PRO A 13 -14.69 -10.57 10.81
CA PRO A 13 -13.55 -10.03 10.05
C PRO A 13 -12.21 -10.22 10.75
N VAL A 14 -12.14 -9.92 12.05
CA VAL A 14 -10.93 -10.06 12.88
C VAL A 14 -10.50 -11.53 13.00
N HIS A 15 -11.44 -12.44 13.25
CA HIS A 15 -11.15 -13.87 13.34
C HIS A 15 -10.60 -14.44 12.02
N ARG A 16 -11.14 -13.99 10.88
CA ARG A 16 -10.61 -14.37 9.55
C ARG A 16 -9.23 -13.80 9.29
N SER A 17 -8.99 -12.53 9.64
CA SER A 17 -7.67 -11.91 9.48
C SER A 17 -6.61 -12.64 10.30
N VAL A 18 -6.89 -12.92 11.58
CA VAL A 18 -5.96 -13.70 12.42
C VAL A 18 -5.72 -15.09 11.84
N ARG A 19 -6.76 -15.80 11.38
CA ARG A 19 -6.63 -17.10 10.73
C ARG A 19 -5.75 -17.05 9.47
N HIS A 20 -5.94 -16.05 8.63
CA HIS A 20 -5.21 -15.92 7.37
C HIS A 20 -3.71 -15.70 7.59
N PHE A 21 -3.35 -14.89 8.58
CA PHE A 21 -1.96 -14.54 8.88
C PHE A 21 -1.32 -15.42 9.95
N LEU A 22 -1.96 -16.51 10.39
CA LEU A 22 -1.46 -17.41 11.44
C LEU A 22 0.04 -17.76 11.34
N PRO A 23 0.60 -18.10 10.16
CA PRO A 23 2.03 -18.44 10.05
C PRO A 23 2.98 -17.32 10.50
N TYR A 24 2.52 -16.06 10.45
CA TYR A 24 3.30 -14.87 10.79
C TYR A 24 2.99 -14.31 12.18
N LEU A 25 1.85 -14.69 12.77
CA LEU A 25 1.38 -14.14 14.04
C LEU A 25 1.70 -15.05 15.24
N ALA A 26 1.91 -16.35 15.02
CA ALA A 26 2.15 -17.31 16.10
C ALA A 26 3.36 -16.92 16.97
N GLY A 27 3.20 -16.92 18.29
CA GLY A 27 4.23 -16.52 19.25
C GLY A 27 4.56 -15.02 19.30
N HIS A 28 3.80 -14.17 18.61
CA HIS A 28 4.08 -12.74 18.52
C HIS A 28 3.03 -11.89 19.25
N ARG A 29 3.47 -10.69 19.66
CA ARG A 29 2.59 -9.61 20.07
C ARG A 29 2.08 -8.88 18.83
N VAL A 30 0.77 -8.86 18.65
CA VAL A 30 0.13 -8.33 17.45
C VAL A 30 -0.70 -7.11 17.83
N VAL A 31 -0.39 -5.96 17.25
CA VAL A 31 -1.25 -4.77 17.36
C VAL A 31 -2.32 -4.85 16.28
N LEU A 32 -3.58 -4.84 16.67
CA LEU A 32 -4.72 -4.82 15.76
C LEU A 32 -5.28 -3.40 15.72
N HIS A 33 -5.21 -2.77 14.56
CA HIS A 33 -5.79 -1.44 14.34
C HIS A 33 -7.25 -1.56 13.88
N GLU A 34 -8.16 -0.96 14.63
CA GLU A 34 -9.60 -0.95 14.34
C GLU A 34 -10.14 0.49 14.39
N ASP A 35 -11.04 0.85 13.47
CA ASP A 35 -11.67 2.18 13.45
C ASP A 35 -13.03 2.23 14.13
N ASN A 36 -13.46 1.10 14.68
CA ASN A 36 -14.67 0.99 15.45
C ASN A 36 -14.31 0.84 16.93
N THR A 37 -14.50 1.92 17.69
CA THR A 37 -14.23 1.95 19.13
C THR A 37 -15.01 0.89 19.90
N ALA A 38 -16.20 0.49 19.43
CA ALA A 38 -16.95 -0.59 20.04
C ALA A 38 -16.29 -1.95 19.83
N VAL A 39 -15.69 -2.19 18.65
CA VAL A 39 -14.92 -3.42 18.37
C VAL A 39 -13.64 -3.46 19.20
N VAL A 40 -12.89 -2.35 19.26
CA VAL A 40 -11.72 -2.22 20.15
C VAL A 40 -12.13 -2.55 21.59
N TRP A 41 -13.19 -1.93 22.10
CA TRP A 41 -13.66 -2.17 23.47
C TRP A 41 -14.03 -3.64 23.71
N ILE A 42 -14.76 -4.28 22.79
CA ILE A 42 -15.14 -5.70 22.89
C ILE A 42 -13.89 -6.60 22.92
N LEU A 43 -12.91 -6.33 22.06
CA LEU A 43 -11.69 -7.13 21.96
C LEU A 43 -10.75 -6.90 23.15
N THR A 44 -10.66 -5.68 23.67
CA THR A 44 -9.85 -5.36 24.85
C THR A 44 -10.43 -5.99 26.11
N ASN A 45 -11.76 -5.96 26.28
CA ASN A 45 -12.43 -6.46 27.48
C ASN A 45 -12.90 -7.92 27.35
N PHE A 46 -12.78 -8.51 26.16
CA PHE A 46 -13.28 -9.85 25.83
C PHE A 46 -14.76 -10.09 26.21
N VAL A 47 -15.61 -9.06 26.09
CA VAL A 47 -17.03 -9.11 26.46
C VAL A 47 -17.91 -8.43 25.41
N SER A 48 -19.08 -9.02 25.15
CA SER A 48 -20.15 -8.44 24.35
C SER A 48 -21.52 -8.87 24.90
N ARG A 49 -22.54 -8.02 24.73
CA ARG A 49 -23.94 -8.35 25.08
C ARG A 49 -24.65 -9.16 24.00
N SER A 50 -24.06 -9.24 22.80
CA SER A 50 -24.61 -10.03 21.69
C SER A 50 -24.14 -11.49 21.81
N PRO A 51 -25.05 -12.48 21.91
CA PRO A 51 -24.68 -13.90 21.94
C PRO A 51 -23.88 -14.34 20.72
N VAL A 52 -24.18 -13.78 19.54
CA VAL A 52 -23.47 -14.05 18.29
C VAL A 52 -22.03 -13.54 18.36
N LEU A 53 -21.82 -12.29 18.79
CA LEU A 53 -20.48 -11.73 18.96
C LEU A 53 -19.68 -12.45 20.05
N MET A 54 -20.34 -12.89 21.13
CA MET A 54 -19.68 -13.68 22.17
C MET A 54 -19.22 -15.06 21.68
N ARG A 55 -19.96 -15.69 20.75
CA ARG A 55 -19.50 -16.93 20.12
C ARG A 55 -18.24 -16.68 19.29
N GLU A 56 -18.25 -15.64 18.45
CA GLU A 56 -17.09 -15.24 17.64
C GLU A 56 -15.87 -14.91 18.50
N LEU A 57 -16.07 -14.15 19.57
CA LEU A 57 -15.02 -13.74 20.49
C LEU A 57 -14.39 -14.93 21.20
N ARG A 58 -15.20 -15.94 21.57
CA ARG A 58 -14.70 -17.21 22.12
C ARG A 58 -13.87 -18.00 21.11
N SER A 59 -14.32 -18.05 19.85
CA SER A 59 -13.55 -18.69 18.78
C SER A 59 -12.21 -17.99 18.53
N LEU A 60 -12.21 -16.66 18.50
CA LEU A 60 -10.99 -15.86 18.41
C LEU A 60 -10.08 -16.09 19.61
N TRP A 61 -10.62 -16.10 20.83
CA TRP A 61 -9.84 -16.31 22.05
C TRP A 61 -9.18 -17.69 22.08
N ALA A 62 -9.92 -18.74 21.71
CA ALA A 62 -9.37 -20.09 21.58
C ALA A 62 -8.24 -20.15 20.53
N LEU A 63 -8.37 -19.39 19.44
CA LEU A 63 -7.35 -19.31 18.39
C LEU A 63 -6.09 -18.61 18.89
N ILE A 64 -6.20 -17.41 19.47
CA ILE A 64 -5.02 -16.67 19.93
C ILE A 64 -4.31 -17.39 21.08
N ALA A 65 -5.07 -18.06 21.97
CA ALA A 65 -4.48 -18.87 23.05
C ALA A 65 -3.74 -20.09 22.49
N ARG A 66 -4.29 -20.77 21.48
CA ARG A 66 -3.67 -21.95 20.87
C ARG A 66 -2.32 -21.64 20.20
N TYR A 67 -2.18 -20.45 19.63
CA TYR A 67 -0.99 -20.05 18.85
C TYR A 67 -0.09 -19.05 19.58
N ASP A 68 -0.30 -18.86 20.89
CA ASP A 68 0.47 -17.92 21.73
C ASP A 68 0.53 -16.50 21.15
N ILE A 69 -0.61 -16.00 20.69
CA ILE A 69 -0.74 -14.68 20.07
C ILE A 69 -1.19 -13.68 21.13
N SER A 70 -0.37 -12.66 21.38
CA SER A 70 -0.71 -11.56 22.28
C SER A 70 -1.37 -10.41 21.51
N LEU A 71 -2.69 -10.47 21.32
CA LEU A 71 -3.46 -9.48 20.56
C LEU A 71 -3.70 -8.18 21.35
N HIS A 72 -3.38 -7.04 20.76
CA HIS A 72 -3.50 -5.70 21.34
C HIS A 72 -4.35 -4.80 20.43
N PRO A 73 -5.67 -4.73 20.66
CA PRO A 73 -6.56 -3.86 19.89
C PRO A 73 -6.27 -2.39 20.19
N THR A 74 -6.08 -1.58 19.16
CA THR A 74 -5.84 -0.14 19.24
C THR A 74 -6.78 0.57 18.29
N TYR A 75 -7.43 1.63 18.78
CA TYR A 75 -8.25 2.48 17.92
C TYR A 75 -7.36 3.28 16.97
N ILE A 76 -7.69 3.27 15.68
CA ILE A 76 -7.16 4.23 14.72
C ILE A 76 -8.27 5.16 14.24
N ALA A 77 -7.94 6.42 14.00
CA ALA A 77 -8.91 7.36 13.46
C ALA A 77 -9.43 6.84 12.12
N SER A 78 -10.74 6.96 11.85
CA SER A 78 -11.34 6.45 10.62
C SER A 78 -10.68 6.98 9.34
N ALA A 79 -10.02 8.15 9.38
CA ALA A 79 -9.18 8.66 8.29
C ALA A 79 -7.97 7.77 7.95
N GLN A 80 -7.37 7.09 8.95
CA GLN A 80 -6.31 6.11 8.75
C GLN A 80 -6.85 4.75 8.31
N ASN A 81 -8.08 4.41 8.69
CA ASN A 81 -8.73 3.20 8.18
C ASN A 81 -9.24 3.36 6.74
N ILE A 82 -9.64 4.57 6.34
CA ILE A 82 -9.89 4.91 4.92
C ILE A 82 -8.64 4.58 4.10
N ILE A 83 -7.43 4.90 4.59
CA ILE A 83 -6.17 4.56 3.90
C ILE A 83 -5.99 3.04 3.76
N ALA A 84 -6.19 2.26 4.83
CA ALA A 84 -6.03 0.81 4.81
C ALA A 84 -7.08 0.11 3.95
N ASP A 85 -8.32 0.59 4.02
CA ASP A 85 -9.47 0.08 3.28
C ASP A 85 -9.41 0.48 1.79
N GLU A 86 -9.02 1.72 1.45
CA GLU A 86 -8.76 2.15 0.07
C GLU A 86 -7.57 1.38 -0.52
N ALA A 87 -6.48 1.19 0.22
CA ALA A 87 -5.33 0.39 -0.21
C ALA A 87 -5.72 -1.09 -0.46
N SER A 88 -6.55 -1.68 0.42
CA SER A 88 -7.06 -3.05 0.23
C SER A 88 -7.98 -3.16 -0.99
N ARG A 89 -8.79 -2.13 -1.29
CA ARG A 89 -9.66 -2.11 -2.48
C ARG A 89 -8.87 -1.86 -3.77
N MET A 90 -7.78 -1.08 -3.71
CA MET A 90 -6.85 -0.90 -4.85
C MET A 90 -6.07 -2.16 -5.19
N ALA A 91 -5.67 -2.95 -4.19
CA ALA A 91 -5.04 -4.24 -4.43
C ALA A 91 -5.95 -5.20 -5.24
N ALA A 92 -7.27 -4.96 -5.24
CA ALA A 92 -8.24 -5.69 -6.06
C ALA A 92 -8.51 -5.05 -7.45
N SER A 93 -8.20 -3.75 -7.64
CA SER A 93 -8.44 -3.01 -8.88
C SER A 93 -7.28 -3.19 -9.85
N ARG A 94 -7.55 -3.75 -11.02
CA ARG A 94 -6.56 -3.90 -12.10
C ARG A 94 -6.25 -2.55 -12.77
N ASP A 95 -4.99 -2.43 -13.18
CA ASP A 95 -4.37 -1.47 -14.10
C ASP A 95 -5.05 -0.09 -14.22
N TYR A 96 -4.43 0.89 -13.58
CA TYR A 96 -4.66 2.33 -13.78
C TYR A 96 -3.30 3.02 -13.93
N CYS A 97 -3.29 4.24 -14.44
CA CYS A 97 -2.06 5.01 -14.52
C CYS A 97 -2.34 6.51 -14.55
N ILE A 98 -1.28 7.31 -14.41
CA ILE A 98 -1.38 8.75 -14.59
C ILE A 98 -1.66 9.10 -16.07
N THR A 99 -2.28 10.24 -16.31
CA THR A 99 -2.49 10.76 -17.66
C THR A 99 -1.16 11.13 -18.33
N HIS A 100 -1.05 10.86 -19.63
CA HIS A 100 0.16 11.15 -20.42
C HIS A 100 0.57 12.64 -20.36
N SER A 101 -0.39 13.55 -20.35
CA SER A 101 -0.13 14.99 -20.24
C SER A 101 0.55 15.36 -18.92
N THR A 102 0.10 14.73 -17.83
CA THR A 102 0.67 14.95 -16.50
C THR A 102 2.06 14.33 -16.38
N PHE A 103 2.23 13.10 -16.87
CA PHE A 103 3.54 12.46 -16.93
C PHE A 103 4.55 13.29 -17.74
N ALA A 104 4.16 13.74 -18.94
CA ALA A 104 4.99 14.60 -19.78
C ALA A 104 5.30 15.95 -19.11
N HIS A 105 4.39 16.49 -18.31
CA HIS A 105 4.66 17.70 -17.51
C HIS A 105 5.72 17.45 -16.45
N ILE A 106 5.63 16.35 -15.70
CA ILE A 106 6.62 15.95 -14.68
C ILE A 106 8.00 15.78 -15.31
N GLN A 107 8.10 15.08 -16.45
CA GLN A 107 9.38 14.89 -17.13
C GLN A 107 10.00 16.19 -17.62
N ARG A 108 9.19 17.17 -18.06
CA ARG A 108 9.70 18.50 -18.43
C ARG A 108 10.21 19.27 -17.22
N LEU A 109 9.59 19.08 -16.06
CA LEU A 109 9.95 19.78 -14.83
C LEU A 109 11.24 19.24 -14.20
N TRP A 110 11.40 17.91 -14.16
CA TRP A 110 12.48 17.28 -13.41
C TRP A 110 13.50 16.51 -14.26
N GLY A 111 13.19 16.25 -15.53
CA GLY A 111 13.99 15.47 -16.47
C GLY A 111 13.31 14.15 -16.87
N ALA A 112 13.78 13.53 -17.95
CA ALA A 112 13.18 12.30 -18.47
C ALA A 112 13.49 11.08 -17.59
N CYS A 113 12.48 10.25 -17.34
CA CYS A 113 12.67 8.92 -16.79
C CYS A 113 13.17 7.95 -17.86
N THR A 114 13.89 6.92 -17.44
CA THR A 114 14.48 5.92 -18.33
C THR A 114 13.71 4.61 -18.34
N VAL A 115 13.11 4.23 -17.21
CA VAL A 115 12.35 2.99 -17.02
C VAL A 115 11.09 3.23 -16.20
N ASP A 116 9.97 2.61 -16.59
CA ASP A 116 8.75 2.51 -15.80
C ASP A 116 8.78 1.23 -14.96
N ALA A 117 9.01 1.37 -13.65
CA ALA A 117 9.33 0.23 -12.79
C ALA A 117 8.10 -0.62 -12.43
N PHE A 118 6.89 -0.09 -12.51
CA PHE A 118 5.67 -0.78 -12.07
C PHE A 118 4.57 -0.64 -13.12
N ALA A 119 4.70 -1.36 -14.23
CA ALA A 119 3.76 -1.25 -15.34
C ALA A 119 3.37 -2.59 -15.98
N SER A 120 2.33 -2.53 -16.81
CA SER A 120 1.98 -3.54 -17.80
C SER A 120 2.10 -2.93 -19.18
N ALA A 121 2.01 -3.75 -20.24
CA ALA A 121 1.93 -3.25 -21.61
C ALA A 121 0.82 -2.20 -21.83
N ALA A 122 -0.23 -2.23 -21.00
CA ALA A 122 -1.37 -1.32 -21.10
C ALA A 122 -1.19 -0.01 -20.28
N THR A 123 -0.36 -0.03 -19.23
CA THR A 123 -0.16 1.11 -18.32
C THR A 123 1.19 1.81 -18.46
N ALA A 124 2.15 1.19 -19.15
CA ALA A 124 3.50 1.71 -19.33
C ALA A 124 3.50 3.14 -19.88
N GLN A 125 4.22 4.02 -19.19
CA GLN A 125 4.45 5.42 -19.61
C GLN A 125 5.74 5.57 -20.43
N LEU A 126 6.59 4.54 -20.43
CA LEU A 126 7.90 4.51 -21.06
C LEU A 126 8.06 3.25 -21.93
N PRO A 127 8.90 3.29 -22.99
CA PRO A 127 9.17 2.11 -23.80
C PRO A 127 9.84 0.97 -23.02
N ARG A 128 10.72 1.32 -22.06
CA ARG A 128 11.36 0.38 -21.14
C ARG A 128 10.54 0.31 -19.88
N PHE A 129 10.02 -0.87 -19.55
CA PHE A 129 9.23 -1.06 -18.33
C PHE A 129 9.38 -2.46 -17.74
N TRP A 130 9.12 -2.56 -16.45
CA TRP A 130 9.13 -3.83 -15.72
C TRP A 130 7.72 -4.22 -15.30
N SER A 131 7.39 -5.50 -15.52
CA SER A 131 6.05 -6.03 -15.28
C SER A 131 5.96 -6.99 -14.10
N ARG A 132 4.77 -7.11 -13.52
CA ARG A 132 4.50 -8.08 -12.44
C ARG A 132 4.71 -9.53 -12.88
N SER A 133 4.50 -9.82 -14.16
CA SER A 133 4.59 -11.17 -14.74
C SER A 133 5.13 -11.08 -16.17
N PRO A 134 5.75 -12.15 -16.70
CA PRO A 134 6.33 -12.13 -18.05
C PRO A 134 5.34 -11.62 -19.11
N GLN A 135 5.77 -10.63 -19.88
CA GLN A 135 5.01 -10.06 -21.00
C GLN A 135 5.97 -9.85 -22.18
N PRO A 136 5.55 -10.08 -23.43
CA PRO A 136 6.44 -9.96 -24.59
C PRO A 136 7.10 -8.59 -24.76
N SER A 137 6.44 -7.52 -24.32
CA SER A 137 6.92 -6.14 -24.46
C SER A 137 7.62 -5.60 -23.20
N ALA A 138 7.65 -6.36 -22.10
CA ALA A 138 8.33 -5.92 -20.88
C ALA A 138 9.83 -6.19 -20.99
N GLU A 139 10.63 -5.25 -20.51
CA GLU A 139 12.09 -5.40 -20.45
C GLU A 139 12.50 -6.45 -19.41
N ALA A 140 11.80 -6.45 -18.27
CA ALA A 140 12.03 -7.40 -17.19
C ALA A 140 10.76 -7.64 -16.38
N THR A 141 10.84 -8.59 -15.45
CA THR A 141 9.77 -8.92 -14.51
C THR A 141 10.21 -8.68 -13.08
N ASP A 142 9.27 -8.32 -12.21
CA ASP A 142 9.52 -8.01 -10.80
C ASP A 142 10.52 -6.85 -10.63
N ALA A 143 9.97 -5.67 -10.34
CA ALA A 143 10.72 -4.45 -10.12
C ALA A 143 11.77 -4.59 -9.01
N PHE A 144 11.47 -5.34 -7.94
CA PHE A 144 12.37 -5.45 -6.79
C PHE A 144 13.57 -6.35 -7.06
N ALA A 145 13.51 -7.18 -8.10
CA ALA A 145 14.61 -8.01 -8.55
C ALA A 145 15.57 -7.29 -9.51
N GLN A 146 15.23 -6.07 -9.97
CA GLN A 146 16.04 -5.33 -10.94
C GLN A 146 17.06 -4.40 -10.27
N GLU A 147 18.09 -4.02 -11.01
CA GLU A 147 19.03 -2.98 -10.59
C GLU A 147 18.42 -1.60 -10.83
N TRP A 148 18.34 -0.80 -9.76
CA TRP A 148 17.75 0.55 -9.80
C TRP A 148 18.82 1.64 -9.96
N ARG A 149 20.08 1.33 -9.66
CA ARG A 149 21.19 2.29 -9.75
C ARG A 149 21.51 2.65 -11.19
N GLY A 150 21.83 3.92 -11.41
CA GLY A 150 22.16 4.46 -12.74
C GLY A 150 20.94 4.75 -13.62
N GLU A 151 19.75 4.33 -13.21
CA GLU A 151 18.49 4.65 -13.88
C GLU A 151 17.78 5.84 -13.20
N ARG A 152 16.85 6.45 -13.95
CA ARG A 152 15.86 7.38 -13.39
C ARG A 152 14.48 6.79 -13.55
N LEU A 153 13.96 6.22 -12.47
CA LEU A 153 12.76 5.41 -12.52
C LEU A 153 11.49 6.26 -12.44
N TRP A 154 10.48 5.89 -13.21
CA TRP A 154 9.09 6.21 -12.89
C TRP A 154 8.53 5.09 -12.01
N VAL A 155 8.04 5.43 -10.81
CA VAL A 155 7.62 4.46 -9.80
C VAL A 155 6.18 4.75 -9.42
N HIS A 156 5.24 3.96 -9.95
CA HIS A 156 3.81 4.06 -9.62
C HIS A 156 3.23 2.71 -9.18
N PRO A 157 3.64 2.21 -8.01
CA PRO A 157 3.28 0.88 -7.55
C PRO A 157 1.84 0.84 -7.01
N PRO A 158 1.25 -0.36 -6.90
CA PRO A 158 0.15 -0.60 -5.97
C PRO A 158 0.51 -0.12 -4.55
N PRO A 159 -0.41 0.51 -3.79
CA PRO A 159 -0.09 1.06 -2.47
C PRO A 159 0.43 0.04 -1.46
N SER A 160 0.02 -1.22 -1.57
CA SER A 160 0.52 -2.30 -0.72
C SER A 160 2.02 -2.55 -0.85
N LEU A 161 2.64 -2.13 -1.95
CA LEU A 161 4.08 -2.27 -2.20
C LEU A 161 4.88 -1.03 -1.81
N LEU A 162 4.24 0.08 -1.41
CA LEU A 162 4.94 1.33 -1.07
C LEU A 162 5.96 1.18 0.06
N PRO A 163 5.70 0.43 1.16
CA PRO A 163 6.72 0.20 2.17
C PRO A 163 7.99 -0.45 1.61
N ALA A 164 7.84 -1.42 0.71
CA ALA A 164 8.98 -2.09 0.06
C ALA A 164 9.70 -1.17 -0.93
N VAL A 165 8.98 -0.31 -1.65
CA VAL A 165 9.58 0.72 -2.53
C VAL A 165 10.44 1.70 -1.75
N VAL A 166 9.96 2.16 -0.59
CA VAL A 166 10.74 3.05 0.28
C VAL A 166 12.05 2.39 0.70
N GLN A 167 12.00 1.13 1.18
CA GLN A 167 13.20 0.38 1.55
C GLN A 167 14.16 0.16 0.37
N GLN A 168 13.62 -0.14 -0.82
CA GLN A 168 14.43 -0.31 -2.03
C GLN A 168 15.14 0.99 -2.41
N LEU A 169 14.47 2.14 -2.33
CA LEU A 169 15.06 3.45 -2.62
C LEU A 169 16.17 3.81 -1.62
N GLU A 170 15.96 3.54 -0.33
CA GLU A 170 16.98 3.72 0.71
C GLU A 170 18.23 2.89 0.44
N HIS A 171 18.04 1.60 0.12
CA HIS A 171 19.14 0.66 -0.09
C HIS A 171 19.92 0.93 -1.38
N THR A 172 19.21 1.20 -2.47
CA THR A 172 19.81 1.37 -3.80
C THR A 172 20.34 2.79 -4.01
N ARG A 173 19.79 3.79 -3.31
CA ARG A 173 19.99 5.23 -3.58
C ARG A 173 19.68 5.60 -5.02
N ALA A 174 18.67 4.97 -5.60
CA ALA A 174 18.27 5.21 -6.99
C ALA A 174 17.64 6.60 -7.19
N ALA A 175 17.72 7.11 -8.41
CA ALA A 175 16.93 8.28 -8.81
C ALA A 175 15.52 7.81 -9.21
N ALA A 176 14.48 8.43 -8.65
CA ALA A 176 13.10 8.03 -8.92
C ALA A 176 12.11 9.18 -8.81
N TYR A 177 11.06 9.14 -9.62
CA TYR A 177 9.82 9.88 -9.41
C TYR A 177 8.76 8.92 -8.92
N VAL A 178 8.38 9.06 -7.66
CA VAL A 178 7.47 8.14 -6.96
C VAL A 178 6.09 8.77 -6.91
N CYS A 179 5.17 8.25 -7.73
CA CYS A 179 3.81 8.75 -7.83
C CYS A 179 2.88 7.92 -6.94
N VAL A 180 2.28 8.58 -5.95
CA VAL A 180 1.49 7.93 -4.89
C VAL A 180 0.18 8.68 -4.62
N PRO A 181 -0.85 8.00 -4.10
CA PRO A 181 -1.99 8.69 -3.49
C PRO A 181 -1.53 9.64 -2.39
N ARG A 182 -2.14 10.83 -2.30
CA ARG A 182 -1.80 11.78 -1.22
C ARG A 182 -2.41 11.36 0.10
N TRP A 183 -1.65 10.60 0.89
CA TRP A 183 -2.04 10.13 2.22
C TRP A 183 -1.00 10.47 3.30
N PRO A 184 -0.95 11.73 3.79
CA PRO A 184 0.04 12.17 4.79
C PRO A 184 0.00 11.41 6.13
N GLY A 185 -1.13 10.76 6.43
CA GLY A 185 -1.27 9.92 7.63
C GLY A 185 -0.63 8.53 7.51
N ALA A 186 -0.17 8.12 6.33
CA ALA A 186 0.48 6.83 6.12
C ALA A 186 1.99 6.92 6.46
N GLN A 187 2.52 5.93 7.17
CA GLN A 187 3.93 5.93 7.59
C GLN A 187 4.90 6.04 6.40
N TRP A 188 4.65 5.27 5.33
CA TRP A 188 5.48 5.29 4.12
C TRP A 188 5.50 6.65 3.43
N TYR A 189 4.47 7.49 3.62
CA TYR A 189 4.37 8.80 2.98
C TYR A 189 5.41 9.76 3.58
N ASN A 190 5.56 9.74 4.91
CA ASN A 190 6.55 10.56 5.61
C ASN A 190 7.97 10.09 5.32
N MET A 191 8.22 8.77 5.33
CA MET A 191 9.52 8.22 4.96
C MET A 191 9.91 8.61 3.51
N LEU A 192 8.96 8.51 2.58
CA LEU A 192 9.21 8.94 1.20
C LEU A 192 9.49 10.45 1.10
N ALA A 193 8.80 11.28 1.89
CA ALA A 193 9.06 12.71 1.95
C ALA A 193 10.48 13.02 2.47
N GLU A 194 10.97 12.27 3.46
CA GLU A 194 12.33 12.41 3.99
C GLU A 194 13.42 12.00 2.99
N LEU A 195 13.15 11.01 2.15
CA LEU A 195 14.06 10.57 1.08
C LEU A 195 14.08 11.52 -0.12
N SER A 196 13.10 12.41 -0.23
CA SER A 196 12.88 13.23 -1.41
C SER A 196 13.41 14.65 -1.22
N ASP A 197 13.90 15.24 -2.30
CA ASP A 197 14.33 16.65 -2.31
C ASP A 197 13.26 17.61 -2.85
N ALA A 198 12.18 17.06 -3.43
CA ALA A 198 11.04 17.82 -3.92
C ALA A 198 9.77 16.95 -3.94
N VAL A 199 8.62 17.61 -3.82
CA VAL A 199 7.30 16.99 -3.98
C VAL A 199 6.41 17.87 -4.85
N LEU A 200 5.70 17.24 -5.79
CA LEU A 200 4.66 17.86 -6.59
C LEU A 200 3.31 17.36 -6.13
N HIS A 201 2.42 18.29 -5.84
CA HIS A 201 1.08 18.04 -5.36
C HIS A 201 0.08 18.22 -6.48
N LEU A 202 -0.55 17.12 -6.92
CA LEU A 202 -1.57 17.14 -7.97
C LEU A 202 -2.98 17.05 -7.35
N PRO A 203 -3.95 17.85 -7.81
CA PRO A 203 -5.35 17.68 -7.42
C PRO A 203 -5.91 16.35 -7.97
N PRO A 204 -7.17 16.01 -7.66
CA PRO A 204 -7.90 14.95 -8.35
C PRO A 204 -7.96 15.13 -9.88
N GLY A 205 -8.19 14.03 -10.61
CA GLY A 205 -8.42 14.03 -12.06
C GLY A 205 -7.22 13.62 -12.93
N HIS A 206 -6.09 13.27 -12.31
CA HIS A 206 -4.86 12.92 -13.03
C HIS A 206 -4.67 11.42 -13.29
N LEU A 207 -5.52 10.55 -12.72
CA LEU A 207 -5.52 9.11 -12.97
C LEU A 207 -6.52 8.73 -14.06
N ARG A 208 -6.11 7.84 -14.97
CA ARG A 208 -6.98 7.19 -15.94
C ARG A 208 -7.13 5.69 -15.62
N PRO A 209 -8.36 5.15 -15.68
CA PRO A 209 -8.55 3.71 -15.66
C PRO A 209 -8.01 3.10 -16.95
N VAL A 210 -7.43 1.90 -16.87
CA VAL A 210 -7.01 1.11 -18.04
C VAL A 210 -7.79 -0.21 -18.11
N ALA A 211 -8.16 -0.78 -16.97
CA ALA A 211 -9.07 -1.91 -16.89
C ALA A 211 -10.54 -1.47 -16.71
N ALA A 212 -11.48 -2.27 -17.21
CA ALA A 212 -12.92 -2.01 -17.11
C ALA A 212 -13.45 -2.10 -15.66
N ASP A 213 -12.74 -2.83 -14.80
CA ASP A 213 -13.00 -2.97 -13.36
C ASP A 213 -12.19 -1.98 -12.50
N ALA A 214 -11.58 -0.97 -13.12
CA ALA A 214 -10.83 0.04 -12.41
C ALA A 214 -11.72 0.79 -11.41
N HIS A 215 -11.16 1.08 -10.23
CA HIS A 215 -11.94 1.64 -9.12
C HIS A 215 -12.64 2.96 -9.51
N HIS A 216 -13.96 3.02 -9.34
CA HIS A 216 -14.81 4.15 -9.77
C HIS A 216 -14.39 5.52 -9.19
N ARG A 217 -13.61 5.56 -8.10
CA ARG A 217 -13.11 6.79 -7.47
C ARG A 217 -11.69 7.19 -7.86
N LEU A 218 -11.03 6.50 -8.79
CA LEU A 218 -9.65 6.84 -9.19
C LEU A 218 -9.50 8.32 -9.59
N GLN A 219 -10.52 8.89 -10.25
CA GLN A 219 -10.49 10.30 -10.66
C GLN A 219 -10.66 11.29 -9.50
N SER A 220 -11.18 10.86 -8.35
CA SER A 220 -11.36 11.74 -7.19
C SER A 220 -10.12 11.84 -6.30
N TRP A 221 -9.03 11.15 -6.64
CA TRP A 221 -7.87 11.06 -5.77
C TRP A 221 -6.80 12.09 -6.08
N PRO A 222 -6.40 12.91 -5.08
CA PRO A 222 -5.21 13.72 -5.20
C PRO A 222 -3.96 12.85 -5.16
N LEU A 223 -2.94 13.27 -5.90
CA LEU A 223 -1.66 12.58 -5.94
C LEU A 223 -0.55 13.44 -5.34
N SER A 224 0.52 12.76 -4.95
CA SER A 224 1.82 13.36 -4.70
C SER A 224 2.85 12.63 -5.55
N VAL A 225 3.71 13.39 -6.22
CA VAL A 225 4.86 12.85 -6.94
C VAL A 225 6.10 13.33 -6.24
N PHE A 226 6.85 12.39 -5.67
CA PHE A 226 8.06 12.65 -4.92
C PHE A 226 9.27 12.48 -5.83
N ARG A 227 10.20 13.45 -5.78
CA ARG A 227 11.48 13.34 -6.48
C ARG A 227 12.55 12.88 -5.51
N VAL A 228 13.04 11.67 -5.75
CA VAL A 228 14.17 11.06 -5.05
C VAL A 228 15.38 11.13 -5.96
N ASN A 229 16.48 11.68 -5.45
CA ASN A 229 17.77 11.68 -6.13
C ASN A 229 18.78 10.90 -5.29
N PRO A 230 19.83 10.33 -5.92
CA PRO A 230 20.93 9.71 -5.19
C PRO A 230 21.57 10.76 -4.28
N GLN A 231 21.46 10.59 -2.96
CA GLN A 231 22.11 11.51 -2.03
C GLN A 231 23.63 11.36 -2.18
N GLY A 232 24.31 12.46 -2.50
CA GLY A 232 25.77 12.54 -2.44
C GLY A 232 26.24 12.36 -1.00
N ILE A 233 27.39 11.71 -0.80
CA ILE A 233 27.95 11.52 0.53
C ILE A 233 28.33 12.91 1.08
N HIS A 234 27.51 13.47 1.97
CA HIS A 234 27.92 14.59 2.79
C HIS A 234 28.66 14.00 4.00
N TYR A 235 29.99 13.85 3.92
CA TYR A 235 30.80 13.60 5.12
C TYR A 235 30.82 14.90 5.94
N PRO A 236 30.27 14.95 7.16
CA PRO A 236 30.28 16.17 7.96
C PRO A 236 31.64 16.45 8.63
N TYR A 237 32.63 15.57 8.45
CA TYR A 237 33.95 15.68 9.07
C TYR A 237 35.06 15.32 8.08
N ALA A 238 35.38 16.27 7.21
CA ALA A 238 36.63 16.29 6.48
C ALA A 238 37.12 17.75 6.37
N ARG A 239 37.70 18.24 7.48
CA ARG A 239 38.71 19.29 7.52
C ARG A 239 39.67 18.98 8.66
#